data_AF-U3U1J1-F1
#
_entry.id   AF-U3U1J1-F1
#
_cell.length_a   1.000
_cell.length_b   1.000
_cell.length_c   1.000
_cell.angle_alpha   90.00
_cell.angle_beta   90.00
_cell.angle_gamma   90.00
#
_symmetry.space_group_name_H-M   'P 1'
#
loop_
_entity.id
_entity.type
_entity.pdbx_description
1 polymer ?
#
loop_
_entity_poly.entity_id
_entity_poly.type
_entity_poly.pdbx_seq_one_letter_code
_entity_poly.pdbx_strand_id
1 'polypeptide(L)' 'MKRTIIALLAALPLLSQAATTLNIATIANGDMTIMQQLSSRYEQQHPDVKLQ' A
#
# COMPACT_ATOMS: atom_id res chain seq x y z
N MET A 1 31.83 -17.51 0.76
CA MET A 1 30.52 -18.04 0.32
C MET A 1 29.45 -18.01 1.42
N LYS A 2 29.69 -18.55 2.63
CA LYS A 2 28.66 -18.55 3.70
C LYS A 2 28.24 -17.16 4.21
N ARG A 3 29.18 -16.20 4.29
CA ARG A 3 28.91 -14.82 4.74
C ARG A 3 28.04 -14.02 3.77
N THR A 4 28.15 -14.27 2.46
CA THR A 4 27.35 -13.61 1.43
C THR A 4 25.89 -14.08 1.44
N ILE A 5 25.64 -15.36 1.78
CA ILE A 5 24.29 -15.92 1.87
C ILE A 5 23.51 -15.30 3.05
N ILE A 6 24.18 -15.04 4.18
CA ILE A 6 23.56 -14.44 5.37
C ILE A 6 23.13 -12.99 5.10
N ALA A 7 23.95 -12.22 4.38
CA ALA A 7 23.62 -10.83 4.00
C ALA A 7 22.43 -10.76 3.04
N LEU A 8 22.28 -11.73 2.14
CA LEU A 8 21.15 -11.81 1.20
C LEU A 8 19.84 -12.18 1.91
N LEU A 9 19.89 -13.07 2.91
CA LEU A 9 18.72 -13.47 3.69
C LEU A 9 18.16 -12.34 4.56
N ALA A 10 19.02 -11.42 5.03
CA ALA A 10 18.61 -10.30 5.86
C ALA A 10 17.82 -9.20 5.11
N ALA A 11 17.87 -9.18 3.77
CA ALA A 11 17.16 -8.21 2.94
C ALA A 11 15.75 -8.65 2.51
N LEU A 12 15.40 -9.93 2.69
CA LEU A 12 14.10 -10.51 2.33
C LEU A 12 12.88 -9.86 3.03
N PRO A 13 12.90 -9.48 4.33
CA PRO A 13 11.69 -8.97 4.99
C PRO A 13 11.26 -7.59 4.48
N LEU A 14 12.14 -6.83 3.82
CA LEU A 14 11.81 -5.53 3.24
C LEU A 14 10.95 -5.62 1.97
N LEU A 15 10.83 -6.82 1.38
CA LEU A 15 10.07 -7.04 0.14
C LEU A 15 8.65 -7.57 0.38
N SER A 16 8.28 -7.84 1.63
CA SER A 16 6.96 -8.36 1.98
C SER A 16 6.10 -7.27 2.61
N GLN A 17 5.74 -6.26 1.81
CA GLN A 17 4.62 -5.37 2.17
C GLN A 17 3.37 -5.98 1.54
N ALA A 18 2.54 -6.63 2.36
CA ALA A 18 1.27 -7.18 1.89
C ALA A 18 0.38 -6.04 1.40
N ALA A 19 -0.04 -6.10 0.14
CA ALA A 19 -0.95 -5.11 -0.42
C ALA A 19 -2.27 -5.15 0.36
N THR A 20 -2.60 -4.07 1.06
CA THR A 20 -3.83 -3.94 1.84
C THR A 20 -4.87 -3.23 0.99
N THR A 21 -5.99 -3.89 0.72
CA THR A 21 -7.12 -3.26 0.04
C THR A 21 -8.11 -2.73 1.07
N LEU A 22 -8.37 -1.42 1.05
CA LEU A 22 -9.38 -0.77 1.86
C LEU A 22 -10.56 -0.36 0.97
N ASN A 23 -11.74 -0.89 1.26
CA ASN A 23 -12.97 -0.55 0.55
C ASN A 23 -13.72 0.54 1.33
N ILE A 24 -13.95 1.69 0.70
CA ILE A 24 -14.55 2.87 1.33
C ILE A 24 -15.91 3.14 0.69
N ALA A 25 -16.95 2.65 1.34
CA ALA A 25 -18.33 2.96 0.97
C ALA A 25 -18.74 4.33 1.54
N THR A 26 -19.36 5.15 0.70
CA THR A 26 -19.99 6.41 1.11
C THR A 26 -21.49 6.33 0.85
N ILE A 27 -22.29 6.93 1.73
CA ILE A 27 -23.75 7.02 1.55
C ILE A 27 -24.15 8.22 0.69
N ALA A 28 -23.26 9.20 0.52
CA ALA A 28 -23.49 10.43 -0.22
C ALA A 28 -22.58 10.49 -1.45
N ASN A 29 -23.18 10.74 -2.62
CA ASN A 29 -22.45 10.81 -3.90
C ASN A 29 -21.34 11.89 -3.93
N GLY A 30 -21.51 12.97 -3.15
CA GLY A 30 -20.49 14.02 -3.02
C GLY A 30 -19.21 13.51 -2.37
N ASP A 31 -19.34 12.68 -1.33
CA ASP A 31 -18.19 12.13 -0.60
C ASP A 31 -17.42 11.13 -1.47
N MET A 32 -18.11 10.38 -2.32
CA MET A 32 -17.44 9.50 -3.30
C MET A 32 -16.52 10.28 -4.24
N THR A 33 -16.96 11.46 -4.71
CA THR A 33 -16.13 12.32 -5.57
C THR A 33 -14.92 12.86 -4.82
N ILE A 34 -15.09 13.25 -3.56
CA ILE A 34 -14.00 13.71 -2.70
C ILE A 34 -13.00 12.57 -2.46
N MET A 35 -13.49 11.36 -2.15
CA MET A 35 -12.65 10.19 -1.95
C MET A 35 -11.81 9.87 -3.20
N GLN A 36 -12.42 9.89 -4.39
CA GLN A 36 -11.68 9.67 -5.64
C GLN A 36 -10.53 10.67 -5.84
N GLN A 37 -10.72 11.94 -5.47
CA GLN A 37 -9.67 12.96 -5.57
C GLN A 37 -8.55 12.74 -4.54
N LEU A 38 -8.88 12.30 -3.32
CA LEU A 38 -7.92 12.05 -2.25
C LEU A 38 -7.13 10.76 -2.46
N SER A 39 -7.74 9.74 -3.08
CA SER A 39 -7.12 8.42 -3.23
C SER A 39 -5.78 8.45 -3.93
N SER A 40 -5.63 9.27 -4.98
CA SER A 40 -4.36 9.39 -5.71
C SER A 40 -3.21 9.88 -4.82
N ARG A 41 -3.48 10.84 -3.93
CA ARG A 41 -2.45 11.34 -2.99
C ARG A 41 -2.14 10.33 -1.90
N TYR A 42 -3.17 9.68 -1.37
CA TYR A 42 -3.02 8.67 -0.33
C TYR A 42 -2.18 7.48 -0.81
N GLU A 43 -2.46 6.93 -1.99
CA GLU A 43 -1.71 5.78 -2.53
C GLU A 43 -0.26 6.13 -2.90
N GLN A 44 0.06 7.39 -3.19
CA GLN A 44 1.45 7.83 -3.37
C GLN A 44 2.23 7.82 -2.05
N GLN A 45 1.57 8.12 -0.93
CA GLN A 45 2.17 8.14 0.40
C GLN A 45 2.18 6.75 1.06
N HIS A 46 1.24 5.89 0.66
CA HIS A 46 1.02 4.54 1.18
C HIS A 46 1.02 3.53 0.02
N PRO A 47 2.20 3.21 -0.56
CA PRO A 47 2.29 2.37 -1.76
C PRO A 47 1.85 0.91 -1.55
N ASP A 48 1.73 0.50 -0.29
CA ASP A 48 1.25 -0.79 0.17
C ASP A 48 -0.28 -0.85 0.31
N VAL A 49 -0.99 0.28 0.15
CA VAL A 49 -2.44 0.35 0.31
C VAL A 49 -3.13 0.69 -1.01
N LYS A 50 -4.25 0.03 -1.27
CA LYS A 50 -5.14 0.30 -2.40
C LYS A 50 -6.52 0.70 -1.90
N LEU A 51 -7.05 1.81 -2.41
CA LEU A 51 -8.38 2.28 -2.08
C LEU A 51 -9.37 1.85 -3.17
N GLN A 52 -10.53 1.34 -2.77
CA GLN A 52 -11.61 0.90 -3.65
C GLN A 52 -12.95 1.52 -3.24
#